data_AF-K5X4Q8-F1
#
_entry.id   AF-K5X4Q8-F1
#
_cell.length_a   1.000
_cell.length_b   1.000
_cell.length_c   1.000
_cell.angle_alpha   90.00
_cell.angle_beta   90.00
_cell.angle_gamma   90.00
#
_symmetry.space_group_name_H-M   'P 1'
#
loop_
_entity.id
_entity.type
_entity.pdbx_description
1 polymer ?
#
loop_
_entity_poly.entity_id
_entity_poly.type
_entity_poly.pdbx_seq_one_letter_code
_entity_poly.pdbx_strand_id
1 'polypeptide(L)'
;MVSKTHYNAGDHVIYRAIGRAGPGTETSTTSGMIVDIITETQPAGDSGVSAHASEEEPRYLIKNDNTGKESAYKATNILEKVNPAV
;
A
#
# COMPACT_ATOMS: atom_id res chain seq x y z
N MET A 1 -11.17 13.98 -16.35
CA MET A 1 -11.48 12.59 -15.95
C MET A 1 -10.27 12.09 -15.17
N VAL A 2 -10.38 11.92 -13.86
CA VAL A 2 -9.28 11.34 -13.08
C VAL A 2 -9.40 9.84 -13.26
N SER A 3 -8.58 9.26 -14.12
CA SER A 3 -8.47 7.82 -14.27
C SER A 3 -8.25 7.22 -12.89
N LYS A 4 -9.19 6.40 -12.42
CA LYS A 4 -9.05 5.60 -11.21
C LYS A 4 -7.83 4.70 -11.47
N THR A 5 -6.66 5.08 -10.96
CA THR A 5 -5.45 4.29 -11.16
C THR A 5 -5.68 2.93 -10.50
N HIS A 6 -5.96 1.93 -11.33
CA HIS A 6 -6.07 0.55 -10.89
C HIS A 6 -4.67 0.06 -10.63
N TYR A 7 -4.35 -0.12 -9.36
CA TYR A 7 -3.13 -0.81 -8.97
C TYR A 7 -3.39 -2.32 -8.95
N ASN A 8 -2.39 -3.11 -9.33
CA ASN A 8 -2.44 -4.57 -9.34
C ASN A 8 -1.32 -5.15 -8.46
N ALA A 9 -1.51 -6.36 -7.96
CA ALA A 9 -0.42 -7.13 -7.37
C ALA A 9 0.69 -7.30 -8.42
N GLY A 10 1.94 -7.02 -8.04
CA GLY A 10 3.06 -6.91 -8.96
C GLY A 10 3.55 -5.47 -9.16
N ASP A 11 2.68 -4.47 -9.00
CA ASP A 11 3.02 -3.09 -9.33
C ASP A 11 3.94 -2.46 -8.27
N HIS A 12 5.00 -1.79 -8.72
CA HIS A 12 5.77 -0.90 -7.88
C HIS A 12 5.06 0.45 -7.75
N VAL A 13 4.98 0.96 -6.54
CA VAL A 13 4.31 2.22 -6.23
C VAL A 13 5.10 3.03 -5.21
N ILE A 14 4.99 4.35 -5.32
CA ILE A 14 5.40 5.27 -4.26
C ILE A 14 4.18 5.56 -3.41
N TYR A 15 4.29 5.37 -2.11
CA TYR A 15 3.21 5.60 -1.17
C TYR A 15 3.71 6.34 0.07
N ARG A 16 2.79 7.01 0.77
CA ARG A 16 3.06 7.63 2.05
C ARG A 16 2.81 6.61 3.16
N ALA A 17 3.87 6.23 3.87
CA ALA A 17 3.74 5.32 4.99
C ALA A 17 3.00 6.01 6.15
N ILE A 18 1.87 5.43 6.57
CA ILE A 18 1.16 5.78 7.81
C ILE A 18 1.36 4.63 8.79
N GLY A 19 2.15 4.88 9.84
CA GLY A 19 2.47 3.89 10.86
C GLY A 19 2.80 4.57 12.19
N ARG A 20 2.48 3.89 13.30
CA ARG A 20 2.64 4.41 14.67
C ARG A 20 4.10 4.31 15.15
N ALA A 21 4.64 5.46 15.55
CA ALA A 21 5.63 5.74 16.60
C ALA A 21 7.12 5.38 16.41
N GLY A 22 7.83 6.25 15.69
CA GLY A 22 9.10 6.82 16.16
C GLY A 22 9.03 8.36 16.03
N PRO A 23 9.67 9.15 16.91
CA PRO A 23 9.69 10.61 16.77
C PRO A 23 10.39 10.96 15.44
N GLY A 24 9.62 11.42 14.44
CA GLY A 24 10.12 11.88 13.13
C GLY A 24 9.52 11.22 11.88
N THR A 25 8.66 10.20 11.99
CA THR A 25 8.16 9.45 10.82
C THR A 25 6.72 9.81 10.40
N GLU A 26 6.32 11.07 10.55
CA GLU A 26 4.93 11.48 10.25
C GLU A 26 4.63 11.63 8.75
N THR A 27 5.63 11.59 7.87
CA THR A 27 5.43 11.89 6.43
C THR A 27 6.48 11.28 5.49
N SER A 28 7.12 10.16 5.83
CA SER A 28 8.10 9.55 4.91
C SER A 28 7.40 8.86 3.73
N THR A 29 7.49 9.50 2.57
CA THR A 29 7.21 8.87 1.28
C THR A 29 8.22 7.76 1.02
N THR A 30 7.75 6.59 0.63
CA THR A 30 8.58 5.40 0.41
C THR A 30 8.09 4.61 -0.79
N SER A 31 8.93 3.74 -1.32
CA SER A 31 8.58 2.83 -2.41
C SER A 31 8.28 1.43 -1.87
N GLY A 32 7.42 0.73 -2.60
CA GLY A 32 7.19 -0.68 -2.37
C GLY A 32 6.44 -1.34 -3.51
N MET A 33 6.38 -2.66 -3.44
CA MET A 33 5.65 -3.51 -4.36
C MET A 33 4.29 -3.85 -3.77
N ILE A 34 3.22 -3.72 -4.55
CA ILE A 34 1.93 -4.28 -4.18
C ILE A 34 2.04 -5.79 -4.30
N VAL A 35 1.94 -6.48 -3.17
CA VAL A 35 1.95 -7.94 -3.13
C VAL A 35 0.54 -8.51 -3.20
N ASP A 36 -0.46 -7.79 -2.71
CA ASP A 36 -1.85 -8.24 -2.73
C ASP A 36 -2.85 -7.07 -2.66
N ILE A 37 -4.10 -7.32 -3.05
CA ILE A 37 -5.19 -6.35 -3.00
C ILE A 37 -6.37 -6.95 -2.26
N ILE A 38 -6.64 -6.37 -1.11
CA ILE A 38 -7.67 -6.81 -0.19
C ILE A 38 -8.91 -5.95 -0.45
N THR A 39 -9.92 -6.54 -1.06
CA THR A 39 -11.23 -5.93 -1.35
C THR A 39 -12.31 -6.34 -0.36
N GLU A 40 -12.00 -7.27 0.54
CA GLU A 40 -12.91 -7.79 1.56
C GLU A 40 -12.24 -7.71 2.93
N THR A 41 -13.04 -7.79 4.00
CA THR A 41 -12.47 -7.79 5.35
C THR A 41 -11.79 -9.13 5.63
N GLN A 42 -10.47 -9.15 5.53
CA GLN A 42 -9.63 -10.31 5.83
C GLN A 42 -8.33 -9.89 6.55
N PRO A 43 -7.68 -10.81 7.31
CA PRO A 43 -6.35 -10.56 7.86
C PRO A 43 -5.33 -10.23 6.75
N ALA A 44 -4.58 -9.15 6.94
CA ALA A 44 -3.66 -8.60 5.95
C ALA A 44 -2.20 -8.58 6.43
N GLY A 45 -1.30 -9.12 5.60
CA GLY A 45 0.16 -9.10 5.83
C GLY A 45 0.62 -9.88 7.07
N ASP A 46 1.91 -9.73 7.40
CA ASP A 46 2.60 -10.46 8.47
C ASP A 46 2.09 -10.11 9.89
N SER A 47 1.46 -8.95 10.05
CA SER A 47 0.93 -8.49 11.34
C SER A 47 -0.41 -9.13 11.73
N GLY A 48 -1.08 -9.85 10.82
CA GLY A 48 -2.39 -10.46 11.08
C GLY A 48 -3.51 -9.46 11.40
N VAL A 49 -3.31 -8.18 11.13
CA VAL A 49 -4.31 -7.14 11.37
C VAL A 49 -5.41 -7.27 10.33
N SER A 50 -6.66 -7.41 10.77
CA SER A 50 -7.81 -7.40 9.87
C SER A 50 -7.87 -6.08 9.10
N ALA A 51 -7.59 -6.14 7.80
CA ALA A 51 -7.82 -5.01 6.93
C ALA A 51 -9.32 -4.90 6.70
N HIS A 52 -9.95 -3.91 7.33
CA HIS A 52 -11.30 -3.50 6.97
C HIS A 52 -11.26 -2.88 5.57
N ALA A 53 -11.43 -3.72 4.56
CA ALA A 53 -11.57 -3.35 3.17
C ALA A 53 -12.97 -3.71 2.67
N SER A 54 -13.40 -2.96 1.67
CA SER A 54 -14.64 -3.19 0.91
C SER A 54 -14.35 -2.96 -0.57
N GLU A 55 -15.28 -3.37 -1.44
CA GLU A 55 -15.16 -3.12 -2.89
C GLU A 55 -15.03 -1.61 -3.22
N GLU A 56 -15.61 -0.76 -2.37
CA GLU A 56 -15.52 0.70 -2.51
C GLU A 56 -14.20 1.27 -1.95
N GLU A 57 -13.69 0.68 -0.87
CA GLU A 57 -12.42 1.05 -0.23
C GLU A 57 -11.44 -0.13 -0.14
N PRO A 58 -10.82 -0.54 -1.26
CA PRO A 58 -9.82 -1.60 -1.25
C PRO A 58 -8.57 -1.18 -0.49
N ARG A 59 -7.91 -2.15 0.14
CA ARG A 59 -6.62 -2.02 0.80
C ARG A 59 -5.55 -2.73 -0.02
N TYR A 60 -4.48 -2.02 -0.32
CA TYR A 60 -3.35 -2.54 -1.09
C TYR A 60 -2.28 -2.97 -0.10
N LEU A 61 -1.95 -4.26 -0.10
CA LEU A 61 -0.86 -4.79 0.69
C LEU A 61 0.44 -4.46 -0.04
N ILE A 62 1.21 -3.54 0.52
CA ILE A 62 2.46 -3.07 -0.06
C ILE A 62 3.62 -3.59 0.77
N LYS A 63 4.55 -4.27 0.12
CA LYS A 63 5.84 -4.67 0.67
C LYS A 63 6.84 -3.54 0.47
N ASN A 64 7.28 -2.95 1.57
CA ASN A 64 8.24 -1.86 1.56
C ASN A 64 9.62 -2.36 1.10
N ASP A 65 10.21 -1.74 0.07
CA ASP A 65 11.51 -2.17 -0.44
C ASP A 65 12.66 -1.92 0.55
N ASN A 66 12.53 -0.91 1.41
CA ASN A 66 13.58 -0.51 2.35
C ASN A 66 13.65 -1.44 3.57
N THR A 67 12.48 -1.88 4.07
CA THR A 67 12.38 -2.66 5.31
C THR A 67 11.97 -4.12 5.08
N GLY A 68 11.48 -4.47 3.89
CA GLY A 68 10.93 -5.78 3.55
C GLY A 68 9.58 -6.09 4.21
N LYS A 69 9.01 -5.14 4.96
CA LYS A 69 7.75 -5.33 5.69
C LYS A 69 6.53 -5.10 4.80
N GLU A 70 5.50 -5.91 5.01
CA GLU A 70 4.23 -5.82 4.31
C GLU A 70 3.23 -5.02 5.15
N SER A 71 2.50 -4.11 4.51
CA SER A 71 1.55 -3.23 5.19
C SER A 71 0.40 -2.82 4.28
N ALA A 72 -0.81 -2.84 4.82
CA ALA A 72 -2.03 -2.57 4.07
C ALA A 72 -2.37 -1.06 4.05
N TYR A 73 -2.27 -0.44 2.88
CA TYR A 73 -2.53 0.99 2.66
C TYR A 73 -3.79 1.23 1.84
N LYS A 74 -4.44 2.38 2.04
CA LYS A 74 -5.53 2.84 1.16
C LYS A 74 -4.95 3.37 -0.16
N ALA A 75 -5.70 3.28 -1.25
CA ALA A 75 -5.34 3.91 -2.53
C ALA A 75 -4.95 5.39 -2.39
N THR A 76 -5.60 6.11 -1.46
CA THR A 76 -5.33 7.53 -1.18
C THR A 76 -3.95 7.81 -0.58
N ASN A 77 -3.25 6.78 -0.10
CA ASN A 77 -1.87 6.91 0.37
C ASN A 77 -0.86 6.59 -0.72
N ILE A 78 -1.29 5.96 -1.82
CA ILE A 78 -0.44 5.69 -2.97
C ILE A 78 -0.40 6.97 -3.81
N LEU A 79 0.81 7.51 -3.97
CA LEU A 79 1.05 8.78 -4.67
C LEU A 79 1.19 8.55 -6.17
N GLU A 80 1.95 7.53 -6.57
CA GLU A 80 2.21 7.22 -7.98
C GLU A 80 2.56 5.75 -8.17
N LYS A 81 2.28 5.23 -9.37
CA LYS A 81 2.74 3.91 -9.82
C LYS A 81 4.08 4.09 -10.52
N VAL A 82 5.10 3.40 -10.01
CA VAL A 82 6.41 3.32 -10.63
C VAL A 82 6.37 2.15 -11.60
N ASN A 83 6.21 2.45 -12.89
CA ASN A 83 6.56 1.47 -13.92
C ASN A 83 8.08 1.45 -14.01
N PRO A 84 8.76 0.30 -13.80
CA PRO A 84 10.12 0.18 -14.28
C PRO A 84 10.07 0.41 -15.79
N ALA A 85 10.69 1.50 -16.24
CA ALA A 85 10.81 1.80 -17.66
C ALA A 85 11.49 0.58 -18.32
N VAL A 86 10.77 -0.01 -19.28
CA VAL A 86 11.27 -1.07 -20.16
C VAL A 86 12.40 -0.57 -21.04
#